data_AF-A0A848YRG7-F1
#
_entry.id   AF-A0A848YRG7-F1
#
_cell.length_a   1.000
_cell.length_b   1.000
_cell.length_c   1.000
_cell.angle_alpha   90.00
_cell.angle_beta   90.00
_cell.angle_gamma   90.00
#
_symmetry.space_group_name_H-M   'P 1'
#
loop_
_entity.id
_entity.type
_entity.pdbx_description
1 polymer ?
#
loop_
_entity_poly.entity_id
_entity_poly.type
_entity_poly.pdbx_seq_one_letter_code
_entity_poly.pdbx_strand_id
1 'polypeptide(L)'
;MNSKNTQSPEGIPAATVVIFRNGPQEGPPEILMTIRSREMVFAGGMAVFPGGRVDPADFELGAMMGGPLQPDEAAHQVAVVRETLEETGLAIGLKGEIDADKARAARNYLQETGELAPVLDHFGWELDLDQLTPFARWYPKNERIPRVYDTRFYLANLGTGAVDIAADLSENTHLFWVSAKGALEAAEKGDIKVIFPTRRNLERLALFSTFEEAKAQAEAIPVRTITPFMEDMEGKTWLQIGEDLGYPVTGEPLDSVMRG
;
A
#
# COMPACT_ATOMS: atom_id res chain seq x y z
N MET A 1 40.13 5.13 20.73
CA MET A 1 38.73 4.71 20.98
C MET A 1 37.93 5.07 19.74
N ASN A 2 37.64 4.08 18.89
CA ASN A 2 36.90 4.30 17.64
C ASN A 2 35.40 4.13 17.91
N SER A 3 34.66 5.24 17.95
CA SER A 3 33.21 5.20 17.78
C SER A 3 32.90 4.86 16.32
N LYS A 4 32.57 3.59 16.06
CA LYS A 4 31.92 3.21 14.81
C LYS A 4 30.51 3.76 14.86
N ASN A 5 30.28 4.81 14.06
CA ASN A 5 28.96 5.33 13.76
C ASN A 5 28.20 4.25 12.97
N THR A 6 27.38 3.45 13.64
CA THR A 6 26.52 2.44 13.01
C THR A 6 25.21 3.12 12.60
N GLN A 7 25.25 3.93 11.54
CA GLN A 7 24.02 4.26 10.82
C GLN A 7 23.60 2.98 10.08
N SER A 8 22.49 2.39 10.51
CA SER A 8 21.76 1.39 9.72
C SER A 8 21.50 1.97 8.33
N PRO A 9 21.58 1.18 7.24
CA PRO A 9 21.20 1.68 5.92
C PRO A 9 19.77 2.23 5.97
N GLU A 10 19.59 3.48 5.52
CA GLU A 10 18.27 4.11 5.41
C GLU A 10 17.39 3.24 4.51
N GLY A 11 16.18 2.91 4.99
CA GLY A 11 15.22 2.13 4.22
C GLY A 11 14.77 2.89 2.98
N ILE A 12 14.42 2.17 1.92
CA ILE A 12 13.85 2.78 0.72
C ILE A 12 12.43 3.25 1.08
N PRO A 13 12.11 4.55 1.03
CA PRO A 13 10.77 5.03 1.34
C PRO A 13 9.79 4.51 0.29
N ALA A 14 8.67 3.99 0.77
CA ALA A 14 7.62 3.45 -0.08
C ALA A 14 6.25 3.80 0.48
N ALA A 15 5.26 3.84 -0.41
CA ALA A 15 3.89 4.09 -0.05
C ALA A 15 2.98 3.10 -0.77
N THR A 16 1.92 2.69 -0.10
CA THR A 16 0.99 1.65 -0.55
C THR A 16 -0.41 2.04 -0.14
N VAL A 17 -1.40 1.73 -0.97
CA VAL A 17 -2.80 2.04 -0.68
C VAL A 17 -3.69 0.80 -0.77
N VAL A 18 -4.54 0.64 0.24
CA VAL A 18 -5.63 -0.32 0.24
C VAL A 18 -6.86 0.42 -0.24
N ILE A 19 -7.20 0.22 -1.52
CA ILE A 19 -8.33 0.88 -2.16
C ILE A 19 -9.56 0.01 -1.98
N PHE A 20 -10.60 0.54 -1.35
CA PHE A 20 -11.87 -0.13 -1.12
C PHE A 20 -12.87 0.21 -2.23
N ARG A 21 -13.74 -0.75 -2.53
CA ARG A 21 -15.04 -0.53 -3.17
C ARG A 21 -16.12 -1.33 -2.44
N ASN A 22 -17.37 -0.96 -2.67
CA ASN A 22 -18.50 -1.75 -2.19
C ASN A 22 -18.48 -3.16 -2.81
N GLY A 23 -18.72 -4.17 -1.97
CA GLY A 23 -18.84 -5.54 -2.43
C GLY A 23 -20.11 -5.79 -3.26
N PRO A 24 -20.14 -6.88 -4.05
CA PRO A 24 -21.34 -7.29 -4.77
C PRO A 24 -22.49 -7.63 -3.80
N GLN A 25 -23.71 -7.19 -4.10
CA GLN A 25 -24.96 -7.56 -3.41
C GLN A 25 -24.86 -7.66 -1.87
N GLU A 26 -24.58 -6.54 -1.19
CA GLU A 26 -24.46 -6.47 0.29
C GLU A 26 -23.34 -7.34 0.89
N GLY A 27 -22.43 -7.85 0.05
CA GLY A 27 -21.22 -8.55 0.49
C GLY A 27 -20.19 -7.62 1.17
N PRO A 28 -19.16 -8.20 1.82
CA PRO A 28 -18.09 -7.41 2.42
C PRO A 28 -17.39 -6.55 1.37
N PRO A 29 -16.79 -5.41 1.76
CA PRO A 29 -16.07 -4.58 0.83
C PRO A 29 -14.96 -5.37 0.14
N GLU A 30 -14.73 -5.04 -1.12
CA GLU A 30 -13.62 -5.56 -1.88
C GLU A 30 -12.48 -4.53 -1.85
N ILE A 31 -11.25 -5.05 -1.87
CA ILE A 31 -10.03 -4.29 -1.94
C ILE A 31 -9.30 -4.60 -3.24
N LEU A 32 -8.64 -3.58 -3.80
CA LEU A 32 -7.84 -3.75 -5.00
C LEU A 32 -6.50 -4.39 -4.66
N MET A 33 -6.17 -5.48 -5.35
CA MET A 33 -4.89 -6.15 -5.26
C MET A 33 -4.27 -6.33 -6.64
N THR A 34 -2.96 -6.52 -6.67
CA THR A 34 -2.17 -6.75 -7.87
C THR A 34 -1.27 -7.97 -7.70
N ILE A 35 -1.14 -8.80 -8.73
CA ILE A 35 -0.04 -9.78 -8.81
C ILE A 35 1.14 -9.10 -9.49
N ARG A 36 2.24 -8.95 -8.75
CA ARG A 36 3.50 -8.39 -9.28
C ARG A 36 4.07 -9.28 -10.38
N SER A 37 4.67 -8.67 -11.40
CA SER A 37 5.45 -9.42 -12.40
C SER A 37 6.47 -10.33 -11.73
N ARG A 38 6.61 -11.57 -12.24
CA ARG A 38 7.57 -12.56 -11.72
C ARG A 38 9.02 -12.11 -11.86
N GLU A 39 9.29 -11.16 -12.74
CA GLU A 39 10.62 -10.61 -12.98
C GLU A 39 11.04 -9.57 -11.92
N MET A 40 10.11 -9.13 -11.07
CA MET A 40 10.42 -8.16 -10.01
C MET A 40 11.31 -8.77 -8.93
N VAL A 41 12.36 -8.03 -8.58
CA VAL A 41 13.39 -8.43 -7.59
C VAL A 41 12.81 -8.62 -6.18
N PHE A 42 11.72 -7.93 -5.85
CA PHE A 42 11.02 -8.05 -4.57
C PHE A 42 9.58 -8.51 -4.80
N ALA A 43 9.18 -9.56 -4.08
CA ALA A 43 7.82 -10.11 -4.09
C ALA A 43 7.27 -10.44 -5.50
N GLY A 44 8.13 -10.85 -6.45
CA GLY A 44 7.71 -11.24 -7.80
C GLY A 44 6.72 -12.41 -7.79
N GLY A 45 5.60 -12.28 -8.50
CA GLY A 45 4.50 -13.27 -8.51
C GLY A 45 3.65 -13.30 -7.23
N MET A 46 3.86 -12.37 -6.30
CA MET A 46 3.06 -12.25 -5.08
C MET A 46 1.91 -11.26 -5.29
N ALA A 47 0.78 -11.54 -4.64
CA ALA A 47 -0.31 -10.60 -4.49
C ALA A 47 0.05 -9.53 -3.43
N VAL A 48 -0.06 -8.27 -3.83
CA VAL A 48 0.19 -7.08 -3.00
C VAL A 48 -0.89 -6.04 -3.25
N PHE A 49 -0.87 -4.96 -2.47
CA PHE A 49 -1.67 -3.77 -2.76
C PHE A 49 -0.92 -2.83 -3.72
N PRO A 50 -1.62 -1.97 -4.49
CA PRO A 50 -0.98 -0.97 -5.34
C PRO A 50 -0.05 -0.03 -4.56
N GLY A 51 1.05 0.35 -5.19
CA GLY A 51 2.01 1.28 -4.62
C GLY A 51 3.46 0.97 -4.96
N GLY A 52 4.33 1.93 -4.63
CA GLY A 52 5.71 1.92 -5.05
C GLY A 52 6.59 2.80 -4.18
N ARG A 53 7.70 3.26 -4.77
CA ARG A 53 8.68 4.09 -4.07
C ARG A 53 8.15 5.51 -3.95
N VAL A 54 8.61 6.21 -2.93
CA VAL A 54 8.47 7.67 -2.88
C VAL A 54 9.64 8.26 -3.64
N ASP A 55 9.34 8.94 -4.75
CA ASP A 55 10.35 9.51 -5.63
C ASP A 55 10.72 10.93 -5.18
N PRO A 56 11.91 11.45 -5.57
CA PRO A 56 12.32 12.81 -5.21
C PRO A 56 11.28 13.88 -5.56
N ALA A 57 10.60 13.74 -6.71
CA ALA A 57 9.54 14.66 -7.14
C ALA A 57 8.32 14.63 -6.20
N ASP A 58 8.03 13.48 -5.56
CA ASP A 58 6.96 13.37 -4.57
C ASP A 58 7.31 14.16 -3.30
N PHE A 59 8.59 14.14 -2.89
CA PHE A 59 9.08 14.96 -1.77
C PHE A 59 9.04 16.45 -2.07
N GLU A 60 9.43 16.85 -3.28
CA GLU A 60 9.37 18.25 -3.71
C GLU A 60 7.92 18.74 -3.73
N LEU A 61 7.00 17.98 -4.33
CA LEU A 61 5.58 18.32 -4.38
C LEU A 61 4.96 18.37 -2.98
N GLY A 62 5.21 17.37 -2.14
CA GLY A 62 4.74 17.33 -0.76
C GLY A 62 5.25 18.51 0.09
N ALA A 63 6.49 18.96 -0.13
CA ALA A 63 7.03 20.14 0.54
C ALA A 63 6.38 21.45 0.07
N MET A 64 6.02 21.55 -1.22
CA MET A 64 5.39 22.74 -1.80
C MET A 64 3.93 22.93 -1.41
N MET A 65 3.18 21.84 -1.15
CA MET A 65 1.77 21.92 -0.75
C MET A 65 1.53 22.79 0.48
N GLY A 66 2.45 22.73 1.46
CA GLY A 66 2.26 23.35 2.77
C GLY A 66 1.06 22.77 3.55
N GLY A 67 0.68 23.41 4.65
CA GLY A 67 -0.47 22.99 5.47
C GLY A 67 -0.09 22.19 6.73
N PRO A 68 -1.07 21.49 7.35
CA PRO A 68 -0.87 20.83 8.64
C PRO A 68 -0.12 19.50 8.54
N LEU A 69 -0.08 18.87 7.35
CA LEU A 69 0.60 17.61 7.11
C LEU A 69 2.11 17.84 7.07
N GLN A 70 2.89 16.97 7.72
CA GLN A 70 4.35 17.07 7.65
C GLN A 70 4.83 16.78 6.21
N PRO A 71 5.83 17.49 5.68
CA PRO A 71 6.27 17.34 4.28
C PRO A 71 6.61 15.89 3.89
N ASP A 72 7.25 15.15 4.81
CA ASP A 72 7.58 13.74 4.60
C ASP A 72 6.32 12.85 4.51
N GLU A 73 5.29 13.13 5.31
CA GLU A 73 4.01 12.40 5.23
C GLU A 73 3.24 12.79 3.95
N ALA A 74 3.26 14.07 3.58
CA ALA A 74 2.67 14.54 2.32
C ALA A 74 3.34 13.86 1.11
N ALA A 75 4.66 13.71 1.11
CA ALA A 75 5.39 13.03 0.04
C ALA A 75 4.93 11.57 -0.15
N HIS A 76 4.72 10.83 0.94
CA HIS A 76 4.25 9.44 0.86
C HIS A 76 2.82 9.37 0.32
N GLN A 77 1.96 10.32 0.68
CA GLN A 77 0.59 10.40 0.15
C GLN A 77 0.56 10.85 -1.32
N VAL A 78 1.45 11.74 -1.74
CA VAL A 78 1.67 12.09 -3.15
C VAL A 78 2.11 10.86 -3.95
N ALA A 79 3.05 10.07 -3.42
CA ALA A 79 3.46 8.82 -4.04
C ALA A 79 2.29 7.84 -4.19
N VAL A 80 1.39 7.74 -3.20
CA VAL A 80 0.14 6.96 -3.34
C VAL A 80 -0.69 7.42 -4.54
N VAL A 81 -0.91 8.74 -4.67
CA VAL A 81 -1.71 9.29 -5.78
C VAL A 81 -1.06 8.98 -7.13
N ARG A 82 0.24 9.23 -7.24
CA ARG A 82 1.02 8.96 -8.47
C ARG A 82 0.98 7.48 -8.86
N GLU A 83 1.40 6.60 -7.95
CA GLU A 83 1.47 5.15 -8.19
C GLU A 83 0.09 4.57 -8.49
N THR A 84 -0.95 5.03 -7.81
CA THR A 84 -2.32 4.55 -8.08
C THR A 84 -2.77 4.91 -9.49
N LEU A 85 -2.54 6.14 -9.93
CA LEU A 85 -2.88 6.57 -11.29
C LEU A 85 -2.08 5.77 -12.34
N GLU A 86 -0.78 5.57 -12.10
CA GLU A 86 0.12 4.84 -13.00
C GLU A 86 -0.25 3.35 -13.11
N GLU A 87 -0.39 2.67 -11.97
CA GLU A 87 -0.58 1.22 -11.89
C GLU A 87 -2.02 0.77 -12.14
N THR A 88 -3.01 1.62 -11.87
CA THR A 88 -4.43 1.21 -11.88
C THR A 88 -5.32 2.05 -12.80
N GLY A 89 -4.89 3.27 -13.14
CA GLY A 89 -5.72 4.26 -13.84
C GLY A 89 -6.79 4.92 -12.97
N LEU A 90 -6.83 4.62 -11.67
CA LEU A 90 -7.74 5.25 -10.73
C LEU A 90 -7.19 6.60 -10.25
N ALA A 91 -8.04 7.62 -10.22
CA ALA A 91 -7.71 8.94 -9.69
C ALA A 91 -8.28 9.07 -8.26
N ILE A 92 -7.45 8.78 -7.25
CA ILE A 92 -7.76 8.95 -5.82
C ILE A 92 -6.91 10.06 -5.23
N GLY A 93 -7.34 10.68 -4.13
CA GLY A 93 -6.56 11.74 -3.47
C GLY A 93 -6.41 12.99 -4.34
N LEU A 94 -7.37 13.20 -5.24
CA LEU A 94 -7.42 14.28 -6.21
C LEU A 94 -8.81 14.93 -6.16
N LYS A 95 -8.85 16.23 -6.42
CA LYS A 95 -10.09 16.99 -6.66
C LYS A 95 -9.97 17.79 -7.96
N GLY A 96 -11.10 17.94 -8.64
CA GLY A 96 -11.19 18.56 -9.95
C GLY A 96 -12.28 17.88 -10.78
N GLU A 97 -12.37 18.23 -12.06
CA GLU A 97 -13.24 17.51 -12.98
C GLU A 97 -12.56 16.20 -13.40
N ILE A 98 -12.94 15.10 -12.75
CA ILE A 98 -12.39 13.77 -12.97
C ILE A 98 -13.49 12.88 -13.55
N ASP A 99 -13.20 12.28 -14.70
CA ASP A 99 -13.99 11.21 -15.31
C ASP A 99 -13.03 10.13 -15.84
N ALA A 100 -13.59 9.01 -16.34
CA ALA A 100 -12.79 7.88 -16.81
C ALA A 100 -11.88 8.24 -18.00
N ASP A 101 -12.31 9.14 -18.89
CA ASP A 101 -11.53 9.53 -20.06
C ASP A 101 -10.36 10.43 -19.67
N LYS A 102 -10.59 11.40 -18.78
CA LYS A 102 -9.55 12.25 -18.21
C LYS A 102 -8.58 11.45 -17.35
N ALA A 103 -9.04 10.50 -16.53
CA ALA A 103 -8.17 9.60 -15.77
C ALA A 103 -7.25 8.78 -16.69
N ARG A 104 -7.79 8.23 -17.79
CA ARG A 104 -6.99 7.52 -18.80
C ARG A 104 -5.97 8.43 -19.49
N ALA A 105 -6.38 9.64 -19.88
CA ALA A 105 -5.47 10.62 -20.49
C ALA A 105 -4.37 11.07 -19.52
N ALA A 106 -4.73 11.31 -18.25
CA ALA A 106 -3.80 11.70 -17.20
C ALA A 106 -2.79 10.59 -16.90
N ARG A 107 -3.22 9.32 -16.90
CA ARG A 107 -2.30 8.19 -16.79
C ARG A 107 -1.30 8.15 -17.95
N ASN A 108 -1.76 8.30 -19.19
CA ASN A 108 -0.85 8.31 -20.35
C ASN A 108 0.15 9.48 -20.25
N TYR A 109 -0.32 10.65 -19.85
CA TYR A 109 0.53 11.82 -19.63
C TYR A 109 1.54 11.57 -18.49
N LEU A 110 1.12 10.94 -17.40
CA LEU A 110 2.00 10.55 -16.30
C LEU A 110 3.10 9.58 -16.76
N GLN A 111 2.78 8.62 -17.64
CA GLN A 111 3.78 7.71 -18.20
C GLN A 111 4.81 8.42 -19.09
N GLU A 112 4.42 9.53 -19.72
CA GLU A 112 5.32 10.36 -20.52
C GLU A 112 6.19 11.28 -19.66
N THR A 113 5.62 11.85 -18.58
CA THR A 113 6.32 12.84 -17.73
C THR A 113 7.09 12.21 -16.58
N GLY A 114 6.65 11.06 -16.06
CA GLY A 114 7.18 10.39 -14.87
C GLY A 114 6.87 11.10 -13.55
N GLU A 115 6.15 12.22 -13.57
CA GLU A 115 5.92 13.07 -12.40
C GLU A 115 4.46 13.52 -12.31
N LEU A 116 3.93 13.60 -11.09
CA LEU A 116 2.54 13.96 -10.84
C LEU A 116 2.29 15.47 -11.02
N ALA A 117 3.24 16.35 -10.66
CA ALA A 117 3.03 17.79 -10.71
C ALA A 117 2.65 18.31 -12.12
N PRO A 118 3.31 17.89 -13.22
CA PRO A 118 2.87 18.24 -14.58
C PRO A 118 1.45 17.74 -14.91
N VAL A 119 1.05 16.59 -14.38
CA VAL A 119 -0.30 16.04 -14.58
C VAL A 119 -1.34 16.93 -13.89
N LEU A 120 -1.07 17.34 -12.65
CA LEU A 120 -1.95 18.25 -11.91
C LEU A 120 -2.17 19.56 -12.67
N ASP A 121 -1.09 20.18 -13.15
CA ASP A 121 -1.14 21.44 -13.91
C ASP A 121 -1.90 21.27 -15.24
N HIS A 122 -1.58 20.23 -16.01
CA HIS A 122 -2.18 19.99 -17.32
C HIS A 122 -3.70 19.74 -17.25
N PHE A 123 -4.15 18.99 -16.25
CA PHE A 123 -5.56 18.61 -16.10
C PHE A 123 -6.36 19.55 -15.20
N GLY A 124 -5.71 20.58 -14.62
CA GLY A 124 -6.34 21.50 -13.67
C GLY A 124 -6.84 20.78 -12.41
N TRP A 125 -6.07 19.79 -11.94
CA TRP A 125 -6.37 19.02 -10.75
C TRP A 125 -5.56 19.50 -9.56
N GLU A 126 -6.12 19.32 -8.37
CA GLU A 126 -5.46 19.59 -7.11
C GLU A 126 -5.40 18.32 -6.28
N LEU A 127 -4.39 18.21 -5.41
CA LEU A 127 -4.32 17.15 -4.42
C LEU A 127 -5.41 17.33 -3.36
N ASP A 128 -6.06 16.23 -3.00
CA ASP A 128 -7.04 16.13 -1.92
C ASP A 128 -6.68 14.95 -1.01
N LEU A 129 -5.60 15.15 -0.26
CA LEU A 129 -4.96 14.11 0.54
C LEU A 129 -5.81 13.67 1.75
N ASP A 130 -6.83 14.45 2.13
CA ASP A 130 -7.78 14.08 3.19
C ASP A 130 -8.62 12.83 2.83
N GLN A 131 -8.64 12.44 1.54
CA GLN A 131 -9.23 11.17 1.09
C GLN A 131 -8.40 9.93 1.51
N LEU A 132 -7.16 10.12 1.96
CA LEU A 132 -6.24 9.05 2.35
C LEU A 132 -6.15 8.95 3.87
N THR A 133 -6.55 7.80 4.42
CA THR A 133 -6.44 7.53 5.87
C THR A 133 -5.15 6.76 6.17
N PRO A 134 -4.21 7.27 6.98
CA PRO A 134 -3.04 6.51 7.41
C PRO A 134 -3.44 5.20 8.12
N PHE A 135 -2.81 4.08 7.77
CA PHE A 135 -3.21 2.75 8.25
C PHE A 135 -2.11 2.00 9.01
N ALA A 136 -0.90 1.92 8.43
CA ALA A 136 0.22 1.18 9.00
C ALA A 136 1.55 1.69 8.46
N ARG A 137 2.66 1.41 9.16
CA ARG A 137 4.01 1.65 8.65
C ARG A 137 4.89 0.43 8.92
N TRP A 138 5.36 -0.23 7.88
CA TRP A 138 6.20 -1.43 7.96
C TRP A 138 7.65 -1.10 7.63
N TYR A 139 8.57 -1.41 8.55
CA TYR A 139 10.01 -1.26 8.32
C TYR A 139 10.78 -2.44 8.95
N PRO A 140 11.06 -3.50 8.17
CA PRO A 140 11.75 -4.70 8.65
C PRO A 140 13.27 -4.48 8.74
N LYS A 141 13.71 -3.77 9.80
CA LYS A 141 15.10 -3.39 10.07
C LYS A 141 16.09 -4.56 10.31
N ASN A 142 15.59 -5.76 10.58
CA ASN A 142 16.38 -6.85 11.16
C ASN A 142 16.76 -7.98 10.20
N GLU A 143 16.41 -7.86 8.93
CA GLU A 143 16.74 -8.91 7.97
C GLU A 143 18.03 -8.57 7.21
N ARG A 144 18.87 -9.58 6.92
CA ARG A 144 19.98 -9.45 5.95
C ARG A 144 19.41 -9.35 4.52
N ILE A 145 18.40 -8.50 4.31
CA ILE A 145 17.77 -8.25 3.03
C ILE A 145 18.53 -7.11 2.36
N PRO A 146 18.97 -7.27 1.10
CA PRO A 146 19.73 -6.24 0.39
C PRO A 146 18.93 -4.97 0.07
N ARG A 147 17.59 -5.01 0.16
CA ARG A 147 16.68 -3.88 -0.03
C ARG A 147 15.55 -3.92 1.01
N VAL A 148 15.62 -3.03 2.00
CA VAL A 148 14.57 -2.89 3.02
C VAL A 148 13.72 -1.68 2.67
N TYR A 149 12.41 -1.89 2.49
CA TYR A 149 11.46 -0.79 2.28
C TYR A 149 10.89 -0.32 3.61
N ASP A 150 10.79 1.00 3.79
CA ASP A 150 10.05 1.66 4.86
C ASP A 150 8.71 2.10 4.26
N THR A 151 7.70 1.23 4.38
CA THR A 151 6.45 1.34 3.63
C THR A 151 5.33 1.89 4.50
N ARG A 152 4.72 3.00 4.09
CA ARG A 152 3.47 3.50 4.68
C ARG A 152 2.27 2.99 3.90
N PHE A 153 1.25 2.57 4.65
CA PHE A 153 0.00 2.07 4.11
C PHE A 153 -1.10 3.08 4.39
N TYR A 154 -1.96 3.29 3.41
CA TYR A 154 -3.10 4.19 3.46
C TYR A 154 -4.38 3.43 3.08
N LEU A 155 -5.53 3.89 3.57
CA LEU A 155 -6.84 3.45 3.10
C LEU A 155 -7.45 4.53 2.22
N ALA A 156 -8.11 4.13 1.14
CA ALA A 156 -8.90 4.99 0.28
C ALA A 156 -10.22 4.29 -0.07
N ASN A 157 -11.29 5.05 -0.27
CA ASN A 157 -12.60 4.50 -0.63
C ASN A 157 -13.09 5.06 -1.98
N LEU A 158 -13.31 4.19 -2.96
CA LEU A 158 -13.96 4.55 -4.22
C LEU A 158 -15.50 4.57 -4.14
N GLY A 159 -16.08 4.09 -3.04
CA GLY A 159 -17.52 3.97 -2.85
C GLY A 159 -18.14 2.85 -3.70
N THR A 160 -19.24 3.16 -4.39
CA THR A 160 -20.04 2.19 -5.17
C THR A 160 -19.40 1.76 -6.50
N GLY A 161 -18.17 2.21 -6.78
CA GLY A 161 -17.57 2.24 -8.10
C GLY A 161 -17.58 0.92 -8.85
N ALA A 162 -18.56 0.76 -9.73
CA ALA A 162 -18.38 0.09 -11.02
C ALA A 162 -17.40 0.93 -11.85
N VAL A 163 -16.16 1.03 -11.38
CA VAL A 163 -15.06 1.60 -12.13
C VAL A 163 -14.35 0.41 -12.72
N ASP A 164 -14.46 0.28 -14.04
CA ASP A 164 -13.65 -0.67 -14.77
C ASP A 164 -12.19 -0.30 -14.49
N ILE A 165 -11.46 -1.20 -13.83
CA ILE A 165 -10.01 -1.11 -13.80
C ILE A 165 -9.56 -1.07 -15.26
N ALA A 166 -8.61 -0.22 -15.61
CA ALA A 166 -8.02 -0.25 -16.94
C ALA A 166 -7.54 -1.69 -17.23
N ALA A 167 -8.17 -2.37 -18.19
CA ALA A 167 -7.86 -3.77 -18.49
C ALA A 167 -6.47 -3.97 -19.13
N ASP A 168 -5.76 -2.88 -19.40
CA ASP A 168 -4.55 -2.82 -20.23
C ASP A 168 -3.31 -2.36 -19.43
N LEU A 169 -3.17 -2.91 -18.22
CA LEU A 169 -2.11 -2.53 -17.27
C LEU A 169 -0.84 -3.36 -17.49
N SER A 170 -0.20 -3.17 -18.64
CA SER A 170 1.03 -3.87 -19.05
C SER A 170 0.85 -5.39 -19.15
N GLU A 171 1.60 -6.06 -20.03
CA GLU A 171 1.46 -7.51 -20.25
C GLU A 171 1.75 -8.37 -18.99
N ASN A 172 2.18 -7.79 -17.86
CA ASN A 172 2.74 -8.51 -16.71
C ASN A 172 2.12 -8.20 -15.33
N THR A 173 1.07 -7.38 -15.24
CA THR A 173 0.45 -7.00 -13.95
C THR A 173 -1.04 -7.30 -13.96
N HIS A 174 -1.51 -8.15 -13.05
CA HIS A 174 -2.92 -8.56 -12.97
C HIS A 174 -3.60 -7.92 -11.77
N LEU A 175 -4.42 -6.90 -12.03
CA LEU A 175 -5.27 -6.29 -11.00
C LEU A 175 -6.56 -7.08 -10.82
N PHE A 176 -6.98 -7.22 -9.57
CA PHE A 176 -8.22 -7.92 -9.22
C PHE A 176 -8.82 -7.36 -7.93
N TRP A 177 -10.15 -7.44 -7.85
CA TRP A 177 -10.91 -7.11 -6.66
C TRP A 177 -11.20 -8.39 -5.86
N VAL A 178 -11.06 -8.31 -4.54
CA VAL A 178 -11.31 -9.42 -3.64
C VAL A 178 -11.65 -8.90 -2.25
N SER A 179 -12.43 -9.60 -1.43
CA SER A 179 -12.52 -9.24 -0.01
C SER A 179 -11.23 -9.61 0.73
N ALA A 180 -10.93 -8.94 1.85
CA ALA A 180 -9.75 -9.27 2.65
C ALA A 180 -9.76 -10.75 3.09
N LYS A 181 -10.93 -11.26 3.49
CA LYS A 181 -11.13 -12.68 3.81
C LYS A 181 -10.92 -13.58 2.59
N GLY A 182 -11.45 -13.21 1.43
CA GLY A 182 -11.27 -13.96 0.19
C GLY A 182 -9.79 -14.06 -0.24
N ALA A 183 -9.01 -13.01 -0.06
CA ALA A 183 -7.57 -13.04 -0.33
C ALA A 183 -6.82 -14.00 0.61
N LEU A 184 -7.18 -14.03 1.88
CA LEU A 184 -6.60 -14.98 2.85
C LEU A 184 -6.96 -16.42 2.49
N GLU A 185 -8.21 -16.70 2.14
CA GLU A 185 -8.66 -18.03 1.70
C GLU A 185 -7.95 -18.47 0.42
N ALA A 186 -7.78 -17.56 -0.55
CA ALA A 186 -7.03 -17.83 -1.78
C ALA A 186 -5.54 -18.11 -1.49
N ALA A 187 -4.95 -17.40 -0.54
CA ALA A 187 -3.58 -17.64 -0.11
C ALA A 187 -3.41 -18.98 0.60
N GLU A 188 -4.38 -19.39 1.41
CA GLU A 188 -4.38 -20.69 2.10
C GLU A 188 -4.52 -21.86 1.12
N LYS A 189 -5.33 -21.70 0.07
CA LYS A 189 -5.46 -22.67 -1.02
C LYS A 189 -4.26 -22.70 -1.96
N GLY A 190 -3.40 -21.68 -1.91
CA GLY A 190 -2.25 -21.53 -2.79
C GLY A 190 -2.55 -20.91 -4.16
N ASP A 191 -3.76 -20.35 -4.34
CA ASP A 191 -4.19 -19.66 -5.58
C ASP A 191 -3.42 -18.34 -5.77
N ILE A 192 -3.10 -17.67 -4.67
CA ILE A 192 -2.21 -16.51 -4.64
C ILE A 192 -1.13 -16.71 -3.57
N LYS A 193 -0.04 -15.94 -3.67
CA LYS A 193 1.00 -15.90 -2.64
C LYS A 193 1.07 -14.51 -2.05
N VAL A 194 1.13 -14.38 -0.73
CA VAL A 194 1.21 -13.08 -0.03
C VAL A 194 2.40 -13.07 0.91
N ILE A 195 3.11 -11.96 0.97
CA ILE A 195 4.21 -11.75 1.92
C ILE A 195 3.68 -11.44 3.32
N PHE A 196 4.49 -11.64 4.35
CA PHE A 196 4.11 -11.43 5.75
C PHE A 196 3.42 -10.08 6.04
N PRO A 197 3.95 -8.91 5.62
CA PRO A 197 3.24 -7.63 5.79
C PRO A 197 1.85 -7.61 5.16
N THR A 198 1.72 -8.11 3.93
CA THR A 198 0.42 -8.18 3.23
C THR A 198 -0.54 -9.08 3.99
N ARG A 199 -0.12 -10.27 4.44
CA ARG A 199 -0.95 -11.20 5.22
C ARG A 199 -1.47 -10.57 6.50
N ARG A 200 -0.59 -9.93 7.28
CA ARG A 200 -0.97 -9.25 8.54
C ARG A 200 -1.97 -8.12 8.27
N ASN A 201 -1.74 -7.30 7.25
CA ASN A 201 -2.70 -6.26 6.87
C ASN A 201 -4.05 -6.86 6.44
N LEU A 202 -4.06 -7.94 5.64
CA LEU A 202 -5.29 -8.64 5.24
C LEU A 202 -6.07 -9.18 6.45
N GLU A 203 -5.41 -9.79 7.43
CA GLU A 203 -6.07 -10.29 8.65
C GLU A 203 -6.67 -9.16 9.48
N ARG A 204 -5.98 -8.03 9.58
CA ARG A 204 -6.52 -6.83 10.23
C ARG A 204 -7.73 -6.28 9.48
N LEU A 205 -7.67 -6.20 8.15
CA LEU A 205 -8.77 -5.72 7.30
C LEU A 205 -9.97 -6.66 7.33
N ALA A 206 -9.75 -7.97 7.48
CA ALA A 206 -10.80 -8.99 7.55
C ALA A 206 -11.68 -8.90 8.82
N LEU A 207 -11.33 -8.04 9.78
CA LEU A 207 -12.16 -7.75 10.95
C LEU A 207 -13.37 -6.88 10.62
N PHE A 208 -13.39 -6.19 9.47
CA PHE A 208 -14.38 -5.16 9.17
C PHE A 208 -15.31 -5.56 8.04
N SER A 209 -16.57 -5.14 8.16
CA SER A 209 -17.61 -5.33 7.16
C SER A 209 -17.85 -4.08 6.30
N THR A 210 -17.20 -2.95 6.62
CA THR A 210 -17.29 -1.70 5.86
C THR A 210 -15.97 -0.94 5.84
N PHE A 211 -15.80 -0.05 4.86
CA PHE A 211 -14.68 0.90 4.86
C PHE A 211 -14.70 1.80 6.11
N GLU A 212 -15.87 2.26 6.55
CA GLU A 212 -15.98 3.17 7.70
C GLU A 212 -15.51 2.52 9.00
N GLU A 213 -15.77 1.23 9.20
CA GLU A 213 -15.23 0.47 10.33
C GLU A 213 -13.70 0.36 10.28
N ALA A 214 -13.15 0.08 9.09
CA ALA A 214 -11.70 0.01 8.89
C ALA A 214 -11.02 1.36 9.14
N LYS A 215 -11.60 2.44 8.60
CA LYS A 215 -11.18 3.83 8.80
C LYS A 215 -11.23 4.21 10.28
N ALA A 216 -12.33 3.94 10.96
CA ALA A 216 -12.48 4.24 12.39
C ALA A 216 -11.43 3.54 13.24
N GLN A 217 -11.09 2.27 12.95
CA GLN A 217 -10.02 1.58 13.67
C GLN A 217 -8.63 2.16 13.33
N ALA A 218 -8.39 2.52 12.06
CA ALA A 218 -7.14 3.13 11.64
C ALA A 218 -6.89 4.47 12.36
N GLU A 219 -7.93 5.30 12.53
CA GLU A 219 -7.86 6.57 13.24
C GLU A 219 -7.72 6.40 14.75
N ALA A 220 -8.34 5.38 15.33
CA ALA A 220 -8.28 5.10 16.76
C ALA A 220 -6.92 4.55 17.23
N ILE A 221 -6.15 3.92 16.33
CA ILE A 221 -4.86 3.29 16.65
C ILE A 221 -3.74 4.10 15.96
N PRO A 222 -2.95 4.88 16.71
CA PRO A 222 -1.87 5.67 16.13
C PRO A 222 -0.89 4.80 15.33
N VAL A 223 -0.55 5.25 14.12
CA VAL A 223 0.42 4.55 13.26
C VAL A 223 1.80 4.59 13.91
N ARG A 224 2.25 3.42 14.37
CA ARG A 224 3.62 3.17 14.86
C ARG A 224 4.37 2.30 13.87
N THR A 225 5.70 2.46 13.81
CA THR A 225 6.54 1.62 12.95
C THR A 225 6.49 0.17 13.42
N ILE A 226 6.09 -0.71 12.52
CA ILE A 226 6.06 -2.15 12.67
C ILE A 226 7.39 -2.69 12.18
N THR A 227 8.20 -3.19 13.10
CA THR A 227 9.46 -3.87 12.80
C THR A 227 9.34 -5.33 13.22
N PRO A 228 9.19 -6.26 12.26
CA PRO A 228 9.14 -7.68 12.58
C PRO A 228 10.42 -8.15 13.29
N PHE A 229 10.26 -9.09 14.22
CA PHE A 229 11.36 -9.70 14.96
C PHE A 229 11.19 -11.22 15.02
N MET A 230 12.32 -11.91 15.17
CA MET A 230 12.33 -13.36 15.35
C MET A 230 12.32 -13.70 16.84
N GLU A 231 11.50 -14.66 17.23
CA GLU A 231 11.45 -15.20 18.59
C GLU A 231 11.36 -16.73 18.55
N ASP A 232 12.09 -17.41 19.43
CA ASP A 232 12.00 -18.87 19.56
C ASP A 232 10.91 -19.22 20.59
N MET A 233 9.86 -19.91 20.16
CA MET A 233 8.75 -20.37 20.99
C MET A 233 8.48 -21.84 20.73
N GLU A 234 8.36 -22.63 21.80
CA GLU A 234 8.03 -24.06 21.72
C GLU A 234 8.97 -24.87 20.80
N GLY A 235 10.25 -24.48 20.73
CA GLY A 235 11.25 -25.12 19.90
C GLY A 235 11.15 -24.81 18.40
N LYS A 236 10.33 -23.82 18.01
CA LYS A 236 10.26 -23.27 16.65
C LYS A 236 10.62 -21.79 16.65
N THR A 237 11.24 -21.33 15.59
CA THR A 237 11.43 -19.89 15.37
C THR A 237 10.16 -19.31 14.75
N TRP A 238 9.70 -18.19 15.27
CA TRP A 238 8.53 -17.44 14.81
C TRP A 238 8.96 -16.08 14.29
N LEU A 239 8.24 -15.58 13.28
CA LEU A 239 8.30 -14.17 12.89
C LEU A 239 7.10 -13.46 13.52
N GLN A 240 7.37 -12.38 14.26
CA GLN A 240 6.35 -11.66 15.01
C GLN A 240 6.39 -10.14 14.76
N ILE A 241 5.30 -9.47 15.13
CA ILE A 241 5.18 -8.03 15.29
C ILE A 241 4.77 -7.69 16.72
N GLY A 242 4.96 -6.43 17.12
CA GLY A 242 4.57 -5.97 18.45
C GLY A 242 3.08 -6.14 18.74
N GLU A 243 2.77 -6.34 20.01
CA GLU A 243 1.40 -6.30 20.52
C GLU A 243 0.85 -4.86 20.47
N ASP A 244 -0.48 -4.70 20.53
CA ASP A 244 -1.18 -3.39 20.51
C ASP A 244 -1.00 -2.56 19.22
N LEU A 245 -0.68 -3.19 18.09
CA LEU A 245 -0.61 -2.54 16.78
C LEU A 245 -1.92 -2.61 15.98
N GLY A 246 -2.99 -3.14 16.58
CA GLY A 246 -4.29 -3.31 15.93
C GLY A 246 -4.46 -4.57 15.08
N TYR A 247 -3.50 -5.50 15.13
CA TYR A 247 -3.53 -6.73 14.36
C TYR A 247 -4.09 -7.89 15.19
N PRO A 248 -5.03 -8.69 14.66
CA PRO A 248 -5.60 -9.84 15.36
C PRO A 248 -4.64 -11.03 15.42
N VAL A 249 -3.66 -11.08 14.51
CA VAL A 249 -2.62 -12.11 14.46
C VAL A 249 -1.28 -11.40 14.44
N THR A 250 -0.40 -11.72 15.41
CA THR A 250 0.87 -11.02 15.59
C THR A 250 2.08 -11.83 15.11
N GLY A 251 1.93 -13.11 14.80
CA GLY A 251 3.06 -13.92 14.34
C GLY A 251 2.66 -15.18 13.59
N GLU A 252 3.63 -15.79 12.91
CA GLU A 252 3.50 -17.11 12.30
C GLU A 252 4.84 -17.87 12.34
N PRO A 253 4.83 -19.22 12.35
CA PRO A 253 6.05 -20.02 12.33
C PRO A 253 6.92 -19.69 11.11
N LEU A 254 8.24 -19.57 11.29
CA LEU A 254 9.16 -19.08 10.26
C LEU A 254 9.17 -19.93 8.98
N ASP A 255 8.90 -21.22 9.10
CA ASP A 255 8.79 -22.19 8.00
C ASP A 255 7.52 -22.00 7.14
N SER A 256 6.51 -21.32 7.69
CA SER A 256 5.26 -20.96 6.98
C SER A 256 5.29 -19.54 6.38
N VAL A 257 6.27 -18.72 6.75
CA VAL A 257 6.41 -17.34 6.29
C VAL A 257 6.86 -17.30 4.84
N MET A 258 6.06 -16.68 3.96
CA MET A 258 6.53 -16.27 2.64
C MET A 258 7.24 -14.92 2.73
N ARG A 259 8.49 -14.88 2.26
CA ARG A 259 9.33 -13.67 2.22
C ARG A 259 9.45 -13.15 0.80
N GLY A 260 9.41 -11.83 0.66
CA GLY A 260 9.55 -11.11 -0.62
C GLY A 260 10.99 -10.82 -0.98
#